data_AF-A0A4U7BET1-F1
#
_entry.id   AF-A0A4U7BET1-F1
#
_cell.length_a   1.000
_cell.length_b   1.000
_cell.length_c   1.000
_cell.angle_alpha   90.00
_cell.angle_beta   90.00
_cell.angle_gamma   90.00
#
_symmetry.space_group_name_H-M   'P 1'
#
loop_
_entity.id
_entity.type
_entity.pdbx_description
1 polymer ?
#
loop_
_entity_poly.entity_id
_entity_poly.type
_entity_poly.pdbx_seq_one_letter_code
_entity_poly.pdbx_strand_id
1 'polypeptide(L)'
;MSSPSDCEVETAESGQPSPTMEHIVFETTLSRHKSSHVFRVSIDGQTYLLKVYRKRIRRHYDHSDREIDPFTCESSAYRRLAEGGLCDEGIVPRFYGIITDINPSHIPHLSAFTNDGHPVNAILLEYVSGLRPFDFTMFNKQRMDGFYAALHKIHRLGILHGDIELRHMQMQPSSGRILWIDFDHAQTFVPDSIPSDWLRRFEDEKRYLDCFMEDLDLDCQEGHGNRTQKWL
;
A
#
# COMPACT_ATOMS: atom_id res chain seq x y z
N MET A 1 -33.23 18.84 29.37
CA MET A 1 -31.98 19.62 29.29
C MET A 1 -30.84 18.63 29.45
N SER A 2 -30.28 18.19 28.32
CA SER A 2 -29.12 17.30 28.29
C SER A 2 -28.26 17.75 27.11
N SER A 3 -27.04 18.17 27.42
CA SER A 3 -25.95 18.45 26.49
C SER A 3 -24.78 17.56 26.91
N PRO A 4 -23.73 17.43 26.09
CA PRO A 4 -23.75 16.84 24.76
C PRO A 4 -22.66 15.75 24.62
N SER A 5 -22.63 15.13 23.45
CA SER A 5 -21.65 14.18 22.95
C SER A 5 -20.19 14.57 23.19
N ASP A 6 -19.43 13.66 23.80
CA ASP A 6 -17.97 13.66 23.71
C ASP A 6 -17.56 13.04 22.37
N CYS A 7 -17.10 13.90 21.46
CA CYS A 7 -16.21 13.52 20.37
C CYS A 7 -14.82 13.29 21.00
N GLU A 8 -14.43 12.04 21.17
CA GLU A 8 -13.07 11.72 21.61
C GLU A 8 -12.07 11.80 20.45
N VAL A 9 -10.91 12.33 20.81
CA VAL A 9 -9.89 12.97 20.00
C VAL A 9 -8.86 11.96 19.51
N GLU A 10 -8.32 12.27 18.33
CA GLU A 10 -7.06 11.81 17.74
C GLU A 10 -6.06 11.21 18.74
N THR A 11 -5.64 9.97 18.49
CA THR A 11 -4.34 9.48 18.96
C THR A 11 -3.30 9.72 17.87
N ALA A 12 -2.74 10.93 17.85
CA ALA A 12 -1.46 11.19 17.23
C ALA A 12 -0.37 10.84 18.25
N GLU A 13 0.50 9.89 17.91
CA GLU A 13 1.76 9.72 18.65
C GLU A 13 2.59 11.02 18.57
N SER A 14 3.23 11.32 19.69
CA SER A 14 3.89 12.58 20.01
C SER A 14 4.92 13.04 18.97
N GLY A 15 4.68 14.22 18.38
CA GLY A 15 5.73 15.10 17.83
C GLY A 15 5.99 15.03 16.32
N GLN A 16 5.27 14.21 15.55
CA GLN A 16 5.37 14.26 14.09
C GLN A 16 4.36 15.25 13.49
N PRO A 17 4.78 16.18 12.61
CA PRO A 17 3.86 17.13 12.00
C PRO A 17 2.86 16.37 11.13
N SER A 18 1.57 16.69 11.27
CA SER A 18 0.56 16.27 10.31
C SER A 18 0.99 16.74 8.93
N PRO A 19 1.05 15.85 7.92
CA PRO A 19 1.58 16.22 6.62
C PRO A 19 0.68 17.27 5.95
N THR A 20 1.24 18.42 5.63
CA THR A 20 0.56 19.48 4.86
C THR A 20 1.33 19.75 3.58
N MET A 21 0.64 20.11 2.50
CA MET A 21 1.27 20.31 1.19
C MET A 21 2.31 21.45 1.16
N GLU A 22 2.20 22.43 2.07
CA GLU A 22 3.01 23.65 2.05
C GLU A 22 4.51 23.40 2.32
N HIS A 23 4.83 22.34 3.08
CA HIS A 23 6.19 21.99 3.47
C HIS A 23 6.82 20.91 2.58
N ILE A 24 6.09 20.42 1.57
CA ILE A 24 6.53 19.31 0.71
C ILE A 24 7.34 19.83 -0.46
N VAL A 25 8.61 19.43 -0.51
CA VAL A 25 9.49 19.64 -1.65
C VAL A 25 9.50 18.38 -2.51
N PHE A 26 9.03 18.48 -3.75
CA PHE A 26 9.10 17.37 -4.71
C PHE A 26 10.53 17.23 -5.25
N GLU A 27 11.11 16.05 -5.13
CA GLU A 27 12.48 15.78 -5.59
C GLU A 27 12.51 15.03 -6.91
N THR A 28 11.75 13.93 -7.02
CA THR A 28 11.67 13.14 -8.25
C THR A 28 10.34 12.41 -8.36
N THR A 29 9.92 12.13 -9.59
CA THR A 29 8.85 11.16 -9.84
C THR A 29 9.45 9.76 -9.87
N LEU A 30 8.90 8.83 -9.09
CA LEU A 30 9.31 7.43 -9.04
C LEU A 30 8.48 6.57 -10.00
N SER A 31 7.16 6.80 -10.07
CA SER A 31 6.29 6.09 -11.01
C SER A 31 5.08 6.94 -11.42
N ARG A 32 4.51 6.62 -12.58
CA ARG A 32 3.30 7.22 -13.11
C ARG A 32 2.38 6.13 -13.62
N HIS A 33 1.29 5.90 -12.91
CA HIS A 33 0.21 5.02 -13.33
C HIS A 33 -1.02 5.86 -13.70
N LYS A 34 -1.99 5.19 -14.33
CA LYS A 34 -3.25 5.84 -14.73
C LYS A 34 -4.02 6.35 -13.52
N SER A 35 -4.06 5.59 -12.43
CA SER A 35 -4.80 5.88 -11.20
C SER A 35 -4.00 6.68 -10.17
N SER A 36 -2.67 6.59 -10.17
CA SER A 36 -1.83 7.20 -9.13
C SER A 36 -0.43 7.55 -9.65
N HIS A 37 0.25 8.49 -8.98
CA HIS A 37 1.65 8.81 -9.24
C HIS A 37 2.42 8.77 -7.91
N VAL A 38 3.65 8.25 -7.95
CA VAL A 38 4.50 8.12 -6.78
C VAL A 38 5.68 9.08 -6.92
N PHE A 39 5.95 9.84 -5.86
CA PHE A 39 7.01 10.83 -5.79
C PHE A 39 7.92 10.54 -4.61
N ARG A 40 9.21 10.83 -4.79
CA ARG A 40 10.12 11.07 -3.68
C ARG A 40 10.03 12.54 -3.32
N VAL A 41 9.80 12.83 -2.05
CA VAL A 41 9.65 14.19 -1.54
C VAL A 41 10.50 14.38 -0.30
N SER A 42 10.79 15.63 0.04
CA SER A 42 11.37 16.00 1.34
C SER A 42 10.46 16.93 2.13
N ILE A 43 10.44 16.74 3.45
CA ILE A 43 9.76 17.59 4.42
C ILE A 43 10.78 17.85 5.53
N ASP A 44 11.09 19.12 5.80
CA ASP A 44 12.09 19.54 6.80
C ASP A 44 13.43 18.79 6.70
N GLY A 45 13.87 18.50 5.47
CA GLY A 45 15.14 17.80 5.19
C GLY A 45 15.10 16.27 5.31
N GLN A 46 13.96 15.69 5.71
CA GLN A 46 13.75 14.24 5.76
C GLN A 46 13.04 13.75 4.48
N THR A 47 13.46 12.59 3.96
CA THR A 47 12.91 12.03 2.71
C THR A 47 11.72 11.08 2.96
N TYR A 48 10.70 11.20 2.12
CA TYR A 48 9.46 10.43 2.17
C TYR A 48 8.99 10.00 0.77
N LEU A 49 8.07 9.03 0.76
CA LEU A 49 7.33 8.62 -0.43
C LEU A 49 5.93 9.22 -0.37
N LEU A 50 5.57 10.02 -1.38
CA LEU A 50 4.23 10.58 -1.53
C LEU A 50 3.54 9.89 -2.70
N LYS A 51 2.46 9.15 -2.45
CA LYS A 51 1.61 8.56 -3.50
C LYS A 51 0.34 9.39 -3.63
N VAL A 52 0.12 9.95 -4.82
CA VAL A 52 -1.00 10.85 -5.14
C VAL A 52 -1.96 10.14 -6.07
N TYR A 53 -3.25 10.20 -5.79
CA TYR A 53 -4.29 9.43 -6.47
C TYR A 53 -5.23 10.31 -7.28
N ARG A 54 -5.59 9.84 -8.47
CA ARG A 54 -6.78 10.31 -9.17
C ARG A 54 -8.00 9.83 -8.41
N LYS A 55 -8.94 10.73 -8.16
CA LYS A 55 -10.24 10.38 -7.58
C LYS A 55 -10.98 9.42 -8.48
N ARG A 56 -11.38 8.24 -7.98
CA ARG A 56 -12.23 7.33 -8.74
C ARG A 56 -13.69 7.60 -8.43
N ILE A 57 -14.46 7.97 -9.46
CA ILE A 57 -15.91 8.16 -9.34
C ILE A 57 -16.61 6.85 -9.65
N ARG A 58 -17.39 6.36 -8.69
CA ARG A 58 -18.22 5.16 -8.85
C ARG A 58 -19.21 5.32 -10.01
N ARG A 59 -19.27 4.29 -10.85
CA ARG A 59 -20.20 4.17 -11.98
C ARG A 59 -21.22 3.07 -11.69
N HIS A 60 -22.30 3.04 -12.47
CA HIS A 60 -23.41 2.10 -12.26
C HIS A 60 -23.03 0.62 -12.45
N TYR A 61 -21.95 0.34 -13.18
CA TYR A 61 -21.42 -1.01 -13.40
C TYR A 61 -20.32 -1.41 -12.42
N ASP A 62 -19.88 -0.51 -11.54
CA ASP A 62 -18.93 -0.88 -10.49
C ASP A 62 -19.66 -1.72 -9.43
N HIS A 63 -18.99 -2.77 -8.96
CA HIS A 63 -19.54 -3.65 -7.94
C HIS A 63 -19.77 -2.88 -6.62
N SER A 64 -20.99 -2.98 -6.08
CA SER A 64 -21.41 -2.27 -4.85
C SER A 64 -20.84 -2.85 -3.57
N ASP A 65 -20.31 -4.07 -3.62
CA ASP A 65 -19.87 -4.87 -2.47
C ASP A 65 -18.42 -4.58 -2.04
N ARG A 66 -17.65 -3.80 -2.81
CA ARG A 66 -16.25 -3.48 -2.54
C ARG A 66 -15.95 -1.99 -2.61
N GLU A 67 -14.91 -1.55 -1.90
CA GLU A 67 -14.30 -0.25 -2.14
C GLU A 67 -13.54 -0.30 -3.49
N ILE A 68 -13.70 0.75 -4.29
CA ILE A 68 -13.10 0.85 -5.61
C ILE A 68 -12.11 2.02 -5.72
N ASP A 69 -12.21 3.00 -4.82
CA ASP A 69 -11.35 4.18 -4.80
C ASP A 69 -9.97 3.81 -4.23
N PRO A 70 -8.90 3.87 -5.05
CA PRO A 70 -7.60 3.35 -4.64
C PRO A 70 -7.01 4.08 -3.43
N PHE A 71 -7.27 5.38 -3.31
CA PHE A 71 -6.88 6.15 -2.12
C PHE A 71 -7.57 5.64 -0.86
N THR A 72 -8.88 5.39 -0.94
CA THR A 72 -9.66 4.89 0.20
C THR A 72 -9.23 3.48 0.60
N CYS A 73 -8.98 2.59 -0.38
CA CYS A 73 -8.42 1.25 -0.12
C CYS A 73 -7.08 1.34 0.62
N GLU A 74 -6.12 2.05 0.05
CA GLU A 74 -4.73 2.04 0.53
C GLU A 74 -4.60 2.79 1.87
N SER A 75 -5.26 3.94 2.02
CA SER A 75 -5.22 4.70 3.28
C SER A 75 -5.90 3.97 4.44
N SER A 76 -6.99 3.23 4.17
CA SER A 76 -7.67 2.41 5.19
C SER A 76 -6.81 1.22 5.60
N ALA A 77 -6.16 0.55 4.63
CA ALA A 77 -5.23 -0.53 4.90
C ALA A 77 -4.05 -0.04 5.74
N TYR A 78 -3.35 1.03 5.33
CA TYR A 78 -2.20 1.55 6.07
C TYR A 78 -2.54 2.05 7.47
N ARG A 79 -3.72 2.64 7.66
CA ARG A 79 -4.20 3.00 9.01
C ARG A 79 -4.30 1.76 9.90
N ARG A 80 -4.95 0.70 9.41
CA ARG A 80 -5.08 -0.56 10.16
C ARG A 80 -3.75 -1.27 10.36
N LEU A 81 -2.85 -1.23 9.38
CA LEU A 81 -1.49 -1.79 9.48
C LEU A 81 -0.65 -1.06 10.53
N ALA A 82 -0.76 0.26 10.61
CA ALA A 82 -0.10 1.08 11.63
C ALA A 82 -0.66 0.78 13.02
N GLU A 83 -2.00 0.81 13.18
CA GLU A 83 -2.68 0.44 14.44
C GLU A 83 -2.33 -0.98 14.91
N GLY A 84 -2.14 -1.91 13.96
CA GLY A 84 -1.74 -3.29 14.23
C GLY A 84 -0.24 -3.50 14.45
N GLY A 85 0.59 -2.45 14.40
CA GLY A 85 2.04 -2.51 14.65
C GLY A 85 2.90 -3.05 13.51
N LEU A 86 2.32 -3.37 12.34
CA LEU A 86 3.06 -3.97 11.21
C LEU A 86 4.05 -2.99 10.55
N CYS A 87 3.83 -1.69 10.72
CA CYS A 87 4.79 -0.65 10.34
C CYS A 87 6.08 -0.75 11.18
N ASP A 88 5.96 -0.92 12.50
CA ASP A 88 7.10 -0.98 13.41
C ASP A 88 7.85 -2.31 13.32
N GLU A 89 7.13 -3.40 13.02
CA GLU A 89 7.75 -4.69 12.66
C GLU A 89 8.51 -4.64 11.32
N GLY A 90 8.36 -3.55 10.56
CA GLY A 90 9.03 -3.37 9.27
C GLY A 90 8.51 -4.28 8.17
N ILE A 91 7.28 -4.80 8.29
CA ILE A 91 6.59 -5.66 7.31
C ILE A 91 6.00 -4.84 6.16
N VAL A 92 5.59 -3.61 6.47
CA VAL A 92 5.11 -2.62 5.50
C VAL A 92 5.87 -1.30 5.75
N PRO A 93 5.90 -0.37 4.78
CA PRO A 93 6.43 0.97 5.00
C PRO A 93 5.74 1.68 6.16
N ARG A 94 6.48 2.47 6.95
CA ARG A 94 5.86 3.34 7.97
C ARG A 94 4.85 4.30 7.32
N PHE A 95 3.66 4.39 7.90
CA PHE A 95 2.61 5.30 7.48
C PHE A 95 2.65 6.61 8.27
N TYR A 96 2.78 7.74 7.59
CA TYR A 96 2.84 9.07 8.21
C TYR A 96 1.52 9.85 8.10
N GLY A 97 0.52 9.30 7.42
CA GLY A 97 -0.82 9.89 7.31
C GLY A 97 -1.25 10.20 5.88
N ILE A 98 -2.32 10.99 5.79
CA ILE A 98 -2.97 11.35 4.53
C ILE A 98 -2.97 12.86 4.33
N ILE A 99 -3.08 13.28 3.08
CA ILE A 99 -3.30 14.67 2.68
C ILE A 99 -4.47 14.66 1.69
N THR A 100 -5.54 15.39 1.99
CA THR A 100 -6.75 15.40 1.16
C THR A 100 -6.98 16.75 0.49
N ASP A 101 -7.85 16.75 -0.51
CA ASP A 101 -8.36 17.95 -1.18
C ASP A 101 -7.26 18.85 -1.78
N ILE A 102 -6.19 18.23 -2.27
CA ILE A 102 -5.07 18.92 -2.91
C ILE A 102 -5.53 19.48 -4.25
N ASN A 103 -5.39 20.79 -4.44
CA ASN A 103 -5.58 21.41 -5.75
C ASN A 103 -4.33 21.24 -6.61
N PRO A 104 -4.34 20.39 -7.66
CA PRO A 104 -3.16 20.12 -8.47
C PRO A 104 -2.74 21.32 -9.34
N SER A 105 -3.62 22.29 -9.58
CA SER A 105 -3.40 23.39 -10.55
C SER A 105 -2.22 24.30 -10.21
N HIS A 106 -1.84 24.36 -8.93
CA HIS A 106 -0.75 25.22 -8.46
C HIS A 106 0.55 24.46 -8.19
N ILE A 107 0.59 23.15 -8.48
CA ILE A 107 1.73 22.28 -8.18
C ILE A 107 2.24 21.67 -9.49
N PRO A 108 3.36 22.16 -10.06
CA PRO A 108 3.85 21.72 -11.37
C PRO A 108 4.02 20.19 -11.50
N HIS A 109 4.44 19.52 -10.43
CA HIS A 109 4.62 18.07 -10.37
C HIS A 109 3.30 17.29 -10.53
N LEU A 110 2.17 17.93 -10.21
CA LEU A 110 0.82 17.38 -10.29
C LEU A 110 0.05 17.83 -11.54
N SER A 111 0.73 18.45 -12.52
CA SER A 111 0.12 18.89 -13.78
C SER A 111 -0.68 17.81 -14.52
N ALA A 112 -0.29 16.54 -14.38
CA ALA A 112 -1.01 15.40 -14.96
C ALA A 112 -2.45 15.24 -14.42
N PHE A 113 -2.75 15.81 -13.24
CA PHE A 113 -4.04 15.72 -12.56
C PHE A 113 -4.94 16.94 -12.81
N THR A 114 -4.39 18.05 -13.31
CA THR A 114 -5.11 19.33 -13.47
C THR A 114 -6.36 19.22 -14.34
N ASN A 115 -6.34 18.35 -15.36
CA ASN A 115 -7.46 18.18 -16.30
C ASN A 115 -8.60 17.30 -15.77
N ASP A 116 -8.44 16.68 -14.59
CA ASP A 116 -9.45 15.77 -14.04
C ASP A 116 -10.65 16.51 -13.43
N GLY A 117 -10.52 17.83 -13.21
CA GLY A 117 -11.60 18.66 -12.66
C GLY A 117 -11.92 18.39 -11.19
N HIS A 118 -11.08 17.63 -10.48
CA HIS A 118 -11.30 17.24 -9.09
C HIS A 118 -10.00 17.38 -8.27
N PRO A 119 -10.10 17.73 -6.97
CA PRO A 119 -8.98 17.63 -6.06
C PRO A 119 -8.45 16.20 -5.96
N VAL A 120 -7.15 16.07 -5.69
CA VAL A 120 -6.48 14.79 -5.49
C VAL A 120 -6.19 14.55 -4.02
N ASN A 121 -6.08 13.29 -3.64
CA ASN A 121 -5.66 12.88 -2.30
C ASN A 121 -4.32 12.19 -2.37
N ALA A 122 -3.61 12.13 -1.25
CA ALA A 122 -2.31 11.49 -1.15
C ALA A 122 -2.12 10.79 0.18
N ILE A 123 -1.24 9.78 0.18
CA ILE A 123 -0.68 9.19 1.40
C ILE A 123 0.81 9.48 1.47
N LEU A 124 1.31 9.64 2.69
CA LEU A 124 2.73 9.82 2.98
C LEU A 124 3.28 8.56 3.67
N LEU A 125 4.31 7.97 3.07
CA LEU A 125 4.93 6.71 3.50
C LEU A 125 6.45 6.86 3.69
N GLU A 126 7.03 5.89 4.39
CA GLU A 126 8.47 5.67 4.45
C GLU A 126 9.08 5.54 3.06
N TYR A 127 10.08 6.35 2.77
CA TYR A 127 10.95 6.12 1.62
C TYR A 127 12.08 5.16 2.01
N VAL A 128 12.00 3.93 1.52
CA VAL A 128 13.06 2.94 1.70
C VAL A 128 13.94 2.90 0.47
N SER A 129 15.19 3.37 0.61
CA SER A 129 16.13 3.43 -0.50
C SER A 129 16.57 2.04 -0.96
N GLY A 130 16.63 1.82 -2.27
CA GLY A 130 17.18 0.60 -2.84
C GLY A 130 16.25 -0.63 -2.78
N LEU A 131 14.96 -0.43 -2.50
CA LEU A 131 13.96 -1.47 -2.70
C LEU A 131 13.94 -1.94 -4.16
N ARG A 132 13.80 -3.24 -4.33
CA ARG A 132 13.57 -3.87 -5.63
C ARG A 132 12.45 -4.91 -5.50
N PRO A 133 11.63 -5.10 -6.55
CA PRO A 133 10.72 -6.23 -6.62
C PRO A 133 11.43 -7.53 -6.33
N PHE A 134 10.77 -8.41 -5.59
CA PHE A 134 11.26 -9.76 -5.37
C PHE A 134 11.26 -10.51 -6.70
N ASP A 135 12.33 -11.25 -6.97
CA ASP A 135 12.46 -12.05 -8.18
C ASP A 135 13.15 -13.40 -7.88
N PHE A 136 13.23 -14.26 -8.90
CA PHE A 136 13.81 -15.60 -8.77
C PHE A 136 15.30 -15.57 -8.40
N THR A 137 16.03 -14.49 -8.70
CA THR A 137 17.45 -14.35 -8.34
C THR A 137 17.64 -14.07 -6.85
N MET A 138 16.61 -13.55 -6.19
CA MET A 138 16.59 -13.27 -4.75
C MET A 138 15.94 -14.39 -3.93
N PHE A 139 15.54 -15.47 -4.60
CA PHE A 139 14.84 -16.59 -3.99
C PHE A 139 15.65 -17.21 -2.84
N ASN A 140 14.99 -17.33 -1.69
CA ASN A 140 15.47 -18.05 -0.52
C ASN A 140 14.25 -18.44 0.31
N LYS A 141 14.13 -19.73 0.65
CA LYS A 141 13.04 -20.26 1.48
C LYS A 141 12.76 -19.45 2.74
N GLN A 142 13.79 -18.98 3.45
CA GLN A 142 13.62 -18.15 4.64
C GLN A 142 12.90 -16.81 4.34
N ARG A 143 13.17 -16.20 3.19
CA ARG A 143 12.49 -14.97 2.76
C ARG A 143 11.04 -15.26 2.39
N MET A 144 10.76 -16.42 1.82
CA MET A 144 9.40 -16.87 1.47
C MET A 144 8.56 -17.06 2.72
N ASP A 145 9.09 -17.78 3.71
CA ASP A 145 8.46 -17.93 5.01
C ASP A 145 8.17 -16.55 5.65
N GLY A 146 9.05 -15.58 5.42
CA GLY A 146 8.84 -14.18 5.79
C GLY A 146 7.64 -13.52 5.11
N PHE A 147 7.51 -13.63 3.78
CA PHE A 147 6.35 -13.09 3.05
C PHE A 147 5.04 -13.76 3.45
N TYR A 148 5.04 -15.07 3.68
CA TYR A 148 3.88 -15.81 4.21
C TYR A 148 3.48 -15.33 5.60
N ALA A 149 4.44 -15.24 6.51
CA ALA A 149 4.19 -14.77 7.87
C ALA A 149 3.65 -13.33 7.87
N ALA A 150 4.17 -12.49 6.97
CA ALA A 150 3.69 -11.14 6.77
C ALA A 150 2.24 -11.11 6.23
N LEU A 151 1.92 -11.85 5.16
CA LEU A 151 0.56 -11.90 4.62
C LEU A 151 -0.43 -12.43 5.67
N HIS A 152 -0.05 -13.45 6.43
CA HIS A 152 -0.86 -13.96 7.53
C HIS A 152 -1.11 -12.91 8.63
N LYS A 153 -0.10 -12.07 8.96
CA LYS A 153 -0.27 -10.95 9.89
C LYS A 153 -1.25 -9.91 9.32
N ILE A 154 -1.13 -9.56 8.04
CA ILE A 154 -2.03 -8.64 7.33
C ILE A 154 -3.48 -9.17 7.39
N HIS A 155 -3.68 -10.45 7.08
CA HIS A 155 -5.00 -11.10 7.12
C HIS A 155 -5.63 -11.09 8.51
N ARG A 156 -4.84 -11.31 9.56
CA ARG A 156 -5.33 -11.26 10.96
C ARG A 156 -5.85 -9.88 11.37
N LEU A 157 -5.42 -8.82 10.70
CA LEU A 157 -5.95 -7.46 10.89
C LEU A 157 -7.23 -7.18 10.09
N GLY A 158 -7.75 -8.19 9.39
CA GLY A 158 -8.94 -8.07 8.55
C GLY A 158 -8.66 -7.39 7.20
N ILE A 159 -7.41 -7.41 6.73
CA ILE A 159 -7.01 -6.78 5.47
C ILE A 159 -6.79 -7.87 4.43
N LEU A 160 -7.57 -7.82 3.34
CA LEU A 160 -7.28 -8.52 2.09
C LEU A 160 -6.41 -7.59 1.23
N HIS A 161 -5.26 -8.03 0.75
CA HIS A 161 -4.41 -7.15 -0.09
C HIS A 161 -5.04 -6.89 -1.46
N GLY A 162 -5.65 -7.91 -2.05
CA GLY A 162 -6.46 -7.83 -3.27
C GLY A 162 -5.66 -7.76 -4.57
N ASP A 163 -4.33 -7.75 -4.50
CA ASP A 163 -3.44 -7.64 -5.67
C ASP A 163 -2.04 -8.25 -5.37
N ILE A 164 -2.00 -9.56 -5.12
CA ILE A 164 -0.76 -10.29 -4.84
C ILE A 164 0.03 -10.47 -6.13
N GLU A 165 1.01 -9.58 -6.33
CA GLU A 165 1.98 -9.66 -7.43
C GLU A 165 3.42 -9.49 -6.93
N LEU A 166 4.39 -10.04 -7.68
CA LEU A 166 5.83 -9.91 -7.39
C LEU A 166 6.28 -8.46 -7.20
N ARG A 167 5.73 -7.55 -8.01
CA ARG A 167 6.05 -6.12 -7.92
C ARG A 167 5.58 -5.48 -6.62
N HIS A 168 4.69 -6.12 -5.86
CA HIS A 168 4.21 -5.63 -4.56
C HIS A 168 4.93 -6.29 -3.37
N MET A 169 5.71 -7.34 -3.64
CA MET A 169 6.63 -7.96 -2.70
C MET A 169 8.02 -7.36 -2.91
N GLN A 170 8.43 -6.46 -2.02
CA GLN A 170 9.70 -5.74 -2.14
C GLN A 170 10.76 -6.29 -1.21
N MET A 171 12.02 -6.15 -1.60
CA MET A 171 13.16 -6.51 -0.77
C MET A 171 14.24 -5.45 -0.86
N GLN A 172 14.88 -5.14 0.27
CA GLN A 172 16.03 -4.26 0.34
C GLN A 172 17.32 -5.10 0.43
N PRO A 173 18.16 -5.17 -0.62
CA PRO A 173 19.32 -6.07 -0.63
C PRO A 173 20.35 -5.79 0.47
N SER A 174 20.49 -4.52 0.87
CA SER A 174 21.48 -4.10 1.87
C SER A 174 21.17 -4.58 3.29
N SER A 175 19.89 -4.75 3.63
CA SER A 175 19.43 -5.14 4.97
C SER A 175 18.77 -6.52 5.00
N GLY A 176 18.32 -7.02 3.84
CA GLY A 176 17.47 -8.19 3.73
C GLY A 176 16.02 -7.95 4.17
N ARG A 177 15.62 -6.70 4.47
CA ARG A 177 14.24 -6.34 4.83
C ARG A 177 13.31 -6.66 3.67
N ILE A 178 12.22 -7.37 3.97
CA ILE A 178 11.12 -7.63 3.03
C ILE A 178 9.94 -6.72 3.37
N LEU A 179 9.19 -6.31 2.35
CA LEU A 179 8.07 -5.38 2.50
C LEU A 179 6.90 -5.78 1.59
N TRP A 180 5.69 -5.67 2.12
CA TRP A 180 4.48 -5.61 1.31
C TRP A 180 4.12 -4.14 1.05
N ILE A 181 3.83 -3.81 -0.20
CA ILE A 181 3.44 -2.47 -0.65
C ILE A 181 2.22 -2.54 -1.57
N ASP A 182 1.66 -1.37 -1.91
CA ASP A 182 0.60 -1.22 -2.90
C ASP A 182 -0.76 -1.84 -2.52
N PHE A 183 -1.36 -1.30 -1.46
CA PHE A 183 -2.66 -1.73 -0.96
C PHE A 183 -3.84 -1.01 -1.64
N ASP A 184 -3.68 -0.58 -2.88
CA ASP A 184 -4.67 0.25 -3.58
C ASP A 184 -5.89 -0.54 -4.10
N HIS A 185 -5.80 -1.86 -4.06
CA HIS A 185 -6.90 -2.82 -4.25
C HIS A 185 -7.41 -3.44 -2.95
N ALA A 186 -6.81 -3.09 -1.80
CA ALA A 186 -7.08 -3.74 -0.53
C ALA A 186 -8.51 -3.54 -0.05
N GLN A 187 -9.04 -4.55 0.64
CA GLN A 187 -10.33 -4.49 1.33
C GLN A 187 -10.09 -4.67 2.81
N THR A 188 -10.56 -3.70 3.60
CA THR A 188 -10.35 -3.67 5.05
C THR A 188 -11.66 -3.96 5.76
N PHE A 189 -11.65 -4.94 6.64
CA PHE A 189 -12.78 -5.40 7.43
C PHE A 189 -12.47 -5.31 8.93
N VAL A 190 -13.50 -5.45 9.76
CA VAL A 190 -13.30 -5.78 11.16
C VAL A 190 -12.98 -7.28 11.23
N PRO A 191 -11.87 -7.72 11.86
CA PRO A 191 -11.42 -9.11 11.83
C PRO A 191 -12.50 -10.13 12.20
N ASP A 192 -13.29 -9.84 13.24
CA ASP A 192 -14.35 -10.72 13.74
C ASP A 192 -15.69 -10.54 13.02
N SER A 193 -15.73 -9.77 11.93
CA SER A 193 -16.94 -9.47 11.17
C SER A 193 -16.70 -9.44 9.66
N ILE A 194 -15.75 -10.24 9.19
CA ILE A 194 -15.53 -10.46 7.76
C ILE A 194 -16.75 -11.21 7.20
N PRO A 195 -17.43 -10.68 6.16
CA PRO A 195 -18.57 -11.39 5.59
C PRO A 195 -18.16 -12.72 4.96
N SER A 196 -19.04 -13.72 5.03
CA SER A 196 -18.76 -15.09 4.55
C SER A 196 -18.27 -15.14 3.10
N ASP A 197 -18.83 -14.30 2.24
CA ASP A 197 -18.50 -14.25 0.81
C ASP A 197 -17.06 -13.76 0.57
N TRP A 198 -16.50 -13.04 1.54
CA TRP A 198 -15.12 -12.54 1.50
C TRP A 198 -14.11 -13.53 2.08
N LEU A 199 -14.50 -14.42 3.00
CA LEU A 199 -13.58 -15.40 3.60
C LEU A 199 -12.85 -16.24 2.54
N ARG A 200 -13.57 -16.64 1.49
CA ARG A 200 -12.98 -17.36 0.36
C ARG A 200 -11.90 -16.55 -0.35
N ARG A 201 -12.00 -15.23 -0.42
CA ARG A 201 -10.99 -14.37 -1.06
C ARG A 201 -9.68 -14.35 -0.28
N PHE A 202 -9.73 -14.39 1.05
CA PHE A 202 -8.53 -14.51 1.89
C PHE A 202 -7.85 -15.87 1.69
N GLU A 203 -8.63 -16.94 1.53
CA GLU A 203 -8.11 -18.27 1.20
C GLU A 203 -7.51 -18.33 -0.20
N ASP A 204 -8.21 -17.77 -1.19
CA ASP A 204 -7.73 -17.65 -2.56
C ASP A 204 -6.42 -16.87 -2.60
N GLU A 205 -6.30 -15.76 -1.84
CA GLU A 205 -5.08 -14.95 -1.76
C GLU A 205 -3.87 -15.74 -1.22
N LYS A 206 -4.08 -16.55 -0.18
CA LYS A 206 -3.04 -17.47 0.33
C LYS A 206 -2.66 -18.51 -0.73
N ARG A 207 -3.66 -19.11 -1.40
CA ARG A 207 -3.43 -20.10 -2.45
C ARG A 207 -2.71 -19.50 -3.66
N TYR A 208 -3.03 -18.26 -4.02
CA TYR A 208 -2.33 -17.53 -5.07
C TYR A 208 -0.85 -17.38 -4.72
N LEU A 209 -0.54 -17.01 -3.48
CA LEU A 209 0.84 -16.96 -3.00
C LEU A 209 1.49 -18.35 -3.04
N ASP A 210 0.79 -19.42 -2.64
CA ASP A 210 1.30 -20.79 -2.72
C ASP A 210 1.70 -21.22 -4.13
N CYS A 211 0.78 -21.13 -5.08
CA CYS A 211 1.05 -21.49 -6.47
C CYS A 211 2.18 -20.64 -7.06
N PHE A 212 2.20 -19.34 -6.70
CA PHE A 212 3.22 -18.43 -7.14
C PHE A 212 4.63 -18.82 -6.62
N MET A 213 4.74 -19.16 -5.34
CA MET A 213 6.02 -19.51 -4.71
C MET A 213 6.55 -20.86 -5.21
N GLU A 214 5.67 -21.81 -5.53
CA GLU A 214 6.05 -23.07 -6.19
C GLU A 214 6.68 -22.83 -7.57
N ASP A 215 6.08 -21.96 -8.39
CA ASP A 215 6.65 -21.60 -9.70
C ASP A 215 7.99 -20.88 -9.55
N LEU A 216 8.15 -20.05 -8.51
CA LEU A 216 9.38 -19.32 -8.24
C LEU A 216 10.54 -20.23 -7.80
N ASP A 217 10.26 -21.23 -6.96
CA ASP A 217 11.24 -22.26 -6.57
C ASP A 217 11.72 -23.05 -7.79
N LEU A 218 10.80 -23.43 -8.68
CA LEU A 218 11.13 -24.12 -9.93
C LEU A 218 11.99 -23.25 -10.86
N ASP A 219 11.62 -21.97 -11.06
CA ASP A 219 12.41 -21.04 -11.87
C ASP A 219 13.81 -20.81 -11.27
N CYS A 220 13.94 -20.80 -9.94
CA CYS A 220 15.23 -20.73 -9.26
C CYS A 220 16.08 -21.99 -9.52
N GLN A 221 15.49 -23.18 -9.50
CA GLN A 221 16.18 -24.45 -9.76
C GLN A 221 16.60 -24.58 -11.23
N GLU A 222 15.77 -24.11 -12.16
CA GLU A 222 16.02 -24.15 -13.60
C GLU A 222 16.96 -23.01 -14.08
N GLY A 223 17.09 -21.93 -13.29
CA GLY A 223 17.97 -20.81 -13.60
C GLY A 223 17.43 -19.81 -14.63
N HIS A 224 16.13 -19.89 -14.96
CA HIS A 224 15.46 -18.96 -15.86
C HIS A 224 13.98 -18.75 -15.46
N GLY A 225 13.50 -17.50 -15.53
CA GLY A 225 12.18 -17.08 -15.06
C GLY A 225 11.01 -17.34 -16.01
N ASN A 226 10.86 -18.55 -16.55
CA ASN A 226 9.83 -18.83 -17.57
C ASN A 226 8.44 -19.06 -16.95
N ARG A 227 8.35 -19.63 -15.74
CA ARG A 227 7.08 -19.95 -15.09
C ARG A 227 6.50 -18.73 -14.39
N THR A 228 7.37 -17.89 -13.86
CA THR A 228 7.00 -16.66 -13.14
C THR A 228 6.47 -15.56 -14.06
N GLN A 229 6.74 -15.63 -15.36
CA GLN A 229 6.21 -14.69 -16.37
C GLN A 229 4.69 -14.61 -16.43
N LYS A 230 3.97 -15.70 -16.12
CA LYS A 230 2.50 -15.68 -16.11
C LYS A 230 1.90 -14.86 -14.95
N TRP A 231 2.75 -14.43 -14.01
CA TRP A 231 2.40 -13.68 -12.81
C TRP A 231 2.91 -12.23 -12.83
N LEU A 232 3.62 -11.83 -13.89
CA LEU A 232 4.11 -10.46 -14.15
C LEU A 232 3.13 -9.72 -15.07
#